data_AF-A0AAN9C0I1-F1
#
_entry.id   AF-A0AAN9C0I1-F1
#
_cell.length_a   1.000
_cell.length_b   1.000
_cell.length_c   1.000
_cell.angle_alpha   90.00
_cell.angle_beta   90.00
_cell.angle_gamma   90.00
#
_symmetry.space_group_name_H-M   'P 1'
#
loop_
_entity.id
_entity.type
_entity.pdbx_description
1 polymer ?
#
loop_
_entity_poly.entity_id
_entity_poly.type
_entity_poly.pdbx_seq_one_letter_code
_entity_poly.pdbx_strand_id
1 'polypeptide(L)' 'MCPFGEAEQDTHHILQDCGNFQLLRRKMWPEPTPIQDKLYGTAASLQMTTTFLNWTGLHV' A
#
# COMPACT_ATOMS: atom_id res chain seq x y z
N MET A 1 2.57 -0.63 15.16
CA MET A 1 3.90 -1.21 14.87
C MET A 1 3.67 -2.41 13.99
N CYS A 2 4.34 -2.46 12.84
CA CYS A 2 4.25 -3.61 11.96
C CYS A 2 4.74 -4.86 12.72
N PRO A 3 4.02 -6.00 12.68
CA PRO A 3 4.43 -7.21 13.40
C PRO A 3 5.77 -7.78 12.91
N PHE A 4 6.29 -7.30 11.77
CA PHE A 4 7.59 -7.68 11.23
C PHE A 4 8.78 -6.92 11.84
N GLY A 5 8.56 -6.01 12.79
CA GLY A 5 9.64 -5.24 13.42
C GLY A 5 10.31 -4.23 12.48
N GLU A 6 9.79 -4.08 11.26
CA GLU A 6 10.11 -2.98 10.35
C GLU A 6 9.54 -1.67 10.94
N ALA A 7 10.18 -0.55 10.57
CA ALA A 7 10.04 0.80 11.14
C ALA A 7 8.59 1.29 11.40
N GLU A 8 8.44 2.52 11.92
CA GLU A 8 7.14 3.18 12.00
C GLU A 8 6.34 2.94 10.72
N GLN A 9 5.06 2.56 10.87
CA GLN A 9 4.19 2.26 9.73
C GLN A 9 3.87 3.57 8.99
N ASP A 10 4.85 4.08 8.27
CA ASP A 10 4.67 5.19 7.38
C ASP A 10 4.02 4.71 6.06
N THR A 11 3.53 5.68 5.31
CA THR A 11 2.84 5.43 4.05
C THR A 11 3.72 4.68 3.05
N HIS A 12 5.04 4.89 3.08
CA HIS A 12 5.97 4.18 2.20
C HIS A 12 6.03 2.71 2.55
N HIS A 13 6.27 2.39 3.82
CA HIS A 13 6.29 1.02 4.30
C HIS A 13 4.99 0.30 3.94
N ILE A 14 3.83 0.86 4.27
CA ILE A 14 2.53 0.22 4.00
C ILE A 14 2.35 -0.07 2.49
N LEU A 15 2.62 0.93 1.64
CA LEU A 15 2.35 0.85 0.21
C LEU A 15 3.44 0.14 -0.60
N GLN A 16 4.68 0.03 -0.11
CA GLN A 16 5.81 -0.51 -0.88
C GLN A 16 6.49 -1.73 -0.26
N ASP A 17 6.66 -1.79 1.06
CA ASP A 17 7.60 -2.73 1.67
C ASP A 17 6.95 -3.75 2.61
N CYS A 18 5.91 -3.35 3.35
CA CYS A 18 5.28 -4.11 4.42
C CYS A 18 5.00 -5.57 4.05
N GLY A 19 5.73 -6.49 4.70
CA GLY A 19 5.59 -7.93 4.47
C GLY A 19 4.18 -8.44 4.77
N ASN A 20 3.50 -7.84 5.76
CA ASN A 20 2.13 -8.21 6.13
C ASN A 20 1.13 -7.99 4.98
N PHE A 21 1.38 -6.99 4.12
CA PHE A 21 0.48 -6.65 3.01
C PHE A 21 1.02 -7.08 1.65
N GLN A 22 2.12 -7.82 1.58
CA GLN A 22 2.78 -8.18 0.32
C GLN A 22 1.85 -8.94 -0.64
N LEU A 23 1.05 -9.89 -0.13
CA LEU A 23 0.12 -10.65 -0.96
C LEU A 23 -1.00 -9.76 -1.52
N LEU A 24 -1.59 -8.91 -0.67
CA LEU A 24 -2.64 -7.98 -1.07
C LEU A 24 -2.10 -6.94 -2.07
N ARG A 25 -0.89 -6.43 -1.84
CA ARG A 25 -0.20 -5.50 -2.74
C ARG A 25 0.03 -6.11 -4.12
N ARG A 26 0.49 -7.37 -4.20
CA ARG A 26 0.66 -8.07 -5.49
C ARG A 26 -0.65 -8.35 -6.22
N LYS A 27 -1.75 -8.56 -5.49
CA LYS A 27 -3.08 -8.70 -6.10
C LYS A 27 -3.59 -7.38 -6.69
N MET A 28 -3.30 -6.27 -6.01
CA MET A 28 -3.73 -4.93 -6.40
C MET A 28 -2.85 -4.32 -7.50
N TRP A 29 -1.54 -4.43 -7.33
CA TRP A 29 -0.52 -3.97 -8.26
C TRP A 29 0.31 -5.17 -8.72
N PRO A 30 -0.16 -5.90 -9.74
CA PRO A 30 0.56 -7.05 -10.27
C PRO A 30 1.88 -6.63 -10.94
N GLU A 31 1.93 -5.41 -11.48
CA GLU A 31 3.15 -4.80 -12.00
C GLU A 31 3.79 -3.85 -10.98
N PRO A 32 5.13 -3.72 -11.01
CA PRO A 32 5.84 -2.78 -10.14
C PRO A 32 5.29 -1.36 -10.31
N THR A 33 4.55 -0.89 -9.31
CA THR A 33 3.93 0.44 -9.33
C THR A 33 4.68 1.37 -8.38
N PRO A 34 5.23 2.49 -8.87
CA PRO A 34 5.99 3.42 -8.04
C PRO A 34 5.08 4.07 -6.98
N ILE A 35 5.67 4.50 -5.87
CA ILE A 35 4.89 5.08 -4.77
C ILE A 35 4.20 6.39 -5.19
N GLN A 36 4.83 7.15 -6.08
CA GLN A 36 4.26 8.37 -6.63
C GLN A 36 2.93 8.12 -7.34
N ASP A 37 2.80 7.02 -8.10
CA ASP A 37 1.53 6.68 -8.76
C ASP A 37 0.47 6.21 -7.76
N LYS A 38 0.87 5.53 -6.70
CA LYS A 38 -0.04 5.12 -5.61
C LYS A 38 -0.57 6.32 -4.83
N LEU A 39 0.22 7.39 -4.69
CA LEU A 39 -0.12 8.56 -3.88
C LEU A 39 -0.69 9.75 -4.67
N TYR A 40 -0.24 9.92 -5.91
CA TYR A 40 -0.48 11.11 -6.73
C TYR A 40 -0.77 10.77 -8.20
N GLY A 41 -1.01 9.49 -8.50
CA GLY A 41 -1.35 9.06 -9.85
C GLY A 41 -2.76 9.48 -10.27
N THR A 42 -3.28 8.79 -11.28
CA THR A 42 -4.63 9.06 -11.79
C THR A 42 -5.71 8.78 -10.74
N ALA A 43 -6.93 9.27 -10.96
CA ALA A 43 -8.08 8.94 -10.10
C ALA A 43 -8.27 7.42 -9.93
N ALA A 44 -8.02 6.63 -10.98
CA ALA A 44 -8.07 5.17 -10.91
C ALA A 44 -6.96 4.61 -9.98
N SER A 45 -5.74 5.13 -10.09
CA SER A 45 -4.62 4.77 -9.21
C SER A 45 -4.94 5.06 -7.74
N LEU A 46 -5.53 6.24 -7.46
CA LEU A 46 -5.94 6.63 -6.11
C LEU A 46 -7.09 5.77 -5.57
N GLN A 47 -8.08 5.42 -6.41
CA GLN A 47 -9.14 4.49 -6.03
C GLN A 47 -8.59 3.10 -5.67
N MET A 48 -7.58 2.62 -6.39
CA MET A 48 -6.88 1.39 -6.02
C MET A 48 -6.19 1.55 -4.68
N THR A 49 -5.46 2.63 -4.43
CA THR A 49 -4.82 2.87 -3.13
C THR A 49 -5.85 2.92 -1.98
N THR A 50 -6.97 3.63 -2.15
CA THR A 50 -8.04 3.66 -1.14
C THR A 50 -8.64 2.28 -0.91
N THR A 51 -8.86 1.50 -1.98
CA THR A 51 -9.34 0.13 -1.86
C THR A 51 -8.33 -0.73 -1.10
N PHE A 52 -7.04 -0.59 -1.36
CA PHE A 52 -5.99 -1.31 -0.62
C PHE A 52 -6.08 -1.00 0.87
N LEU A 53 -6.16 0.29 1.22
CA LEU A 53 -6.23 0.74 2.61
C LEU A 53 -7.47 0.18 3.33
N ASN A 54 -8.64 0.20 2.69
CA ASN A 54 -9.86 -0.42 3.23
C ASN A 54 -9.68 -1.91 3.54
N TRP A 55 -9.02 -2.66 2.66
CA TRP A 55 -8.76 -4.09 2.87
C TRP A 55 -7.70 -4.37 3.95
N THR A 56 -6.78 -3.42 4.17
CA THR A 56 -5.83 -3.50 5.29
C THR A 56 -6.43 -3.08 6.64
N GLY A 57 -7.62 -2.48 6.65
CA GLY A 57 -8.22 -1.88 7.85
C GLY A 57 -7.48 -0.62 8.34
N LEU A 58 -6.57 -0.09 7.53
CA LEU A 58 -5.86 1.16 7.81
C LEU A 58 -6.75 2.32 7.36
N HIS A 59 -7.24 3.09 8.33
CA HIS A 59 -7.93 4.35 8.06
C HIS A 59 -6.91 5.48 8.10
N VAL A 60 -6.83 6.23 7.00
CA VAL A 60 -6.11 7.51 6.88
C VAL A 60 -7.04 8.67 7.15
#